data_AF-J9GHF1-F1
#
_entry.id   AF-J9GHF1-F1
#
_cell.length_a   1.000
_cell.length_b   1.000
_cell.length_c   1.000
_cell.angle_alpha   90.00
_cell.angle_beta   90.00
_cell.angle_gamma   90.00
#
_symmetry.space_group_name_H-M   'P 1'
#
loop_
_entity.id
_entity.type
_entity.pdbx_description
1 polymer ?
#
loop_
_entity_poly.entity_id
_entity_poly.type
_entity_poly.pdbx_seq_one_letter_code
_entity_poly.pdbx_strand_id
1 'polypeptide(L)'
;MEKSIKLFIAGLLCTTLSAAQVTDSIQQYGRGISYKLKEATTAGAVVTSKALEHRTSTVSSNALFGMIPGLQVMQNAGNEWDNGATFFVRGAGTSSSTEPLILVDGFERNIDHLAVRDIESVTVLKDAASLALYGIRGANGVIYIKTKRGHIGKPVITFDYEFKMGTPIYKPEFVDGYTYAQAINEGMKNDGLAPLYSQRELDAFRNQTYPEFYPNVNW
;
A
#
# COMPACT_ATOMS: atom_id res chain seq x y z
N MET A 1 -17.35 -23.28 -46.70
CA MET A 1 -16.70 -24.59 -46.46
C MET A 1 -15.32 -24.47 -47.07
N GLU A 2 -14.20 -24.62 -46.38
CA GLU A 2 -13.86 -25.42 -45.21
C GLU A 2 -12.97 -24.65 -44.23
N LYS A 3 -13.09 -24.97 -42.94
CA LYS A 3 -12.26 -24.49 -41.84
C LYS A 3 -11.01 -25.36 -41.74
N SER A 4 -9.83 -24.76 -41.52
CA SER A 4 -8.70 -25.48 -40.90
C SER A 4 -8.17 -24.71 -39.70
N ILE A 5 -8.48 -25.22 -38.51
CA ILE A 5 -7.95 -24.80 -37.21
C ILE A 5 -6.52 -25.35 -37.11
N LYS A 6 -5.51 -24.46 -36.99
CA LYS A 6 -4.14 -24.85 -36.67
C LYS A 6 -3.90 -24.60 -35.18
N LEU A 7 -4.01 -25.66 -34.41
CA LEU A 7 -3.65 -25.75 -32.99
C LEU A 7 -2.12 -25.94 -32.91
N PHE A 8 -1.38 -24.89 -32.56
CA PHE A 8 0.05 -24.99 -32.24
C PHE A 8 0.21 -25.09 -30.73
N ILE A 9 0.23 -26.32 -30.23
CA ILE A 9 0.77 -26.65 -28.91
C ILE A 9 2.28 -26.66 -29.08
N ALA A 10 2.92 -25.51 -28.83
CA ALA A 10 4.37 -25.40 -28.82
C ALA A 10 4.89 -25.80 -27.44
N GLY A 11 5.48 -27.00 -27.40
CA GLY A 11 6.11 -27.59 -26.23
C GLY A 11 7.21 -26.72 -25.62
N LEU A 12 7.26 -26.84 -24.31
CA LEU A 12 8.29 -26.41 -23.38
C LEU A 12 9.71 -26.79 -23.88
N LEU A 13 10.40 -25.86 -24.53
CA LEU A 13 11.86 -25.86 -24.64
C LEU A 13 12.35 -24.48 -24.18
N CYS A 14 12.47 -24.36 -22.86
CA CYS A 14 13.07 -23.23 -22.19
C CYS A 14 14.58 -23.24 -22.46
N THR A 15 14.99 -22.73 -23.63
CA THR A 15 16.33 -22.20 -23.78
C THR A 15 16.35 -20.86 -23.07
N THR A 16 16.93 -20.82 -21.87
CA THR A 16 17.16 -19.58 -21.12
C THR A 16 18.26 -18.78 -21.83
N LEU A 17 17.89 -18.09 -22.90
CA LEU A 17 18.67 -16.97 -23.40
C LEU A 17 18.41 -15.81 -22.43
N SER A 18 19.14 -15.78 -21.31
CA SER A 18 19.17 -14.62 -20.41
C SER A 18 19.93 -13.49 -21.11
N ALA A 19 19.29 -12.86 -22.09
CA ALA A 19 19.62 -11.50 -22.45
C ALA A 19 19.19 -10.63 -21.27
N ALA A 20 20.14 -10.29 -20.39
CA ALA A 20 19.97 -9.21 -19.44
C ALA A 20 19.76 -7.93 -20.25
N GLN A 21 18.50 -7.62 -20.60
CA GLN A 21 18.14 -6.30 -21.05
C GLN A 21 18.32 -5.37 -19.84
N VAL A 22 19.52 -4.82 -19.72
CA VAL A 22 19.74 -3.62 -18.92
C VAL A 22 18.94 -2.53 -19.61
N THR A 23 17.67 -2.43 -19.22
CA THR A 23 16.84 -1.30 -19.57
C THR A 23 17.51 -0.11 -18.89
N ASP A 24 18.16 0.75 -19.68
CA ASP A 24 18.70 2.02 -19.19
C ASP A 24 17.51 2.83 -18.65
N SER A 25 17.22 2.66 -17.36
CA SER A 25 16.19 3.41 -16.69
C SER A 25 16.68 4.85 -16.58
N ILE A 26 15.90 5.77 -17.14
CA ILE A 26 16.16 7.19 -17.02
C ILE A 26 15.59 7.61 -15.67
N GLN A 27 16.42 8.24 -14.84
CA GLN A 27 15.99 8.83 -13.59
C GLN A 27 15.71 10.31 -13.84
N GLN A 28 14.44 10.70 -13.70
CA GLN A 28 14.01 12.07 -13.89
C GLN A 28 13.94 12.79 -12.54
N TYR A 29 14.62 13.93 -12.46
CA TYR A 29 14.70 14.76 -11.25
C TYR A 29 13.70 15.91 -11.29
N GLY A 30 12.77 15.92 -12.24
CA GLY A 30 11.88 17.05 -12.53
C GLY A 30 12.60 18.21 -13.24
N ARG A 31 11.84 19.26 -13.60
CA ARG A 31 12.34 20.48 -14.28
C ARG A 31 13.18 20.24 -15.55
N GLY A 32 12.89 19.16 -16.28
CA GLY A 32 13.61 18.79 -17.50
C GLY A 32 15.00 18.19 -17.27
N ILE A 33 15.39 17.91 -16.02
CA ILE A 33 16.67 17.28 -15.69
C ILE A 33 16.47 15.77 -15.61
N SER A 34 17.17 15.04 -16.46
CA SER A 34 17.16 13.57 -16.50
C SER A 34 18.57 13.04 -16.64
N TYR A 35 18.94 12.09 -15.80
CA TYR A 35 20.21 11.38 -15.88
C TYR A 35 19.94 9.90 -16.15
N LYS A 36 20.85 9.23 -16.86
CA LYS A 36 20.82 7.76 -16.89
C LYS A 36 21.12 7.25 -15.49
N LEU A 37 20.43 6.20 -15.03
CA LEU A 37 20.65 5.64 -13.69
C LEU A 37 22.12 5.29 -13.42
N LYS A 38 22.86 4.87 -14.46
CA LYS A 38 24.29 4.53 -14.39
C LYS A 38 25.21 5.75 -14.20
N GLU A 39 24.75 6.93 -14.61
CA GLU A 39 25.52 8.18 -14.56
C GLU A 39 25.09 9.04 -13.35
N ALA A 40 23.99 8.67 -12.69
CA ALA A 40 23.52 9.32 -11.49
C ALA A 40 24.44 8.98 -10.31
N THR A 41 25.11 10.01 -9.77
CA THR A 41 25.90 9.91 -8.54
C THR A 41 25.06 10.07 -7.27
N THR A 42 23.80 10.48 -7.43
CA THR A 42 22.84 10.76 -6.35
C THR A 42 22.08 9.53 -5.92
N ALA A 43 21.84 9.40 -4.61
CA ALA A 43 21.02 8.32 -4.07
C ALA A 43 19.53 8.58 -4.36
N GLY A 44 19.00 7.93 -5.38
CA GLY A 44 17.58 7.85 -5.66
C GLY A 44 17.16 6.44 -6.05
N ALA A 45 15.85 6.21 -6.07
CA ALA A 45 15.29 4.94 -6.51
C ALA A 45 14.12 5.21 -7.46
N VAL A 46 14.02 4.38 -8.48
CA VAL A 46 13.01 4.49 -9.54
C VAL A 46 12.17 3.22 -9.55
N VAL A 47 10.85 3.40 -9.55
CA VAL A 47 9.89 2.35 -9.82
C VAL A 47 9.22 2.67 -11.14
N THR A 48 9.21 1.69 -12.05
CA THR A 48 8.58 1.82 -13.37
C THR A 48 7.15 1.31 -13.34
N SER A 49 6.35 1.73 -14.32
CA SER A 49 4.95 1.29 -14.49
C SER A 49 4.78 -0.22 -14.43
N LYS A 50 5.68 -0.98 -15.07
CA LYS A 50 5.65 -2.45 -15.07
C LYS A 50 5.62 -3.04 -13.66
N ALA A 51 6.35 -2.44 -12.73
CA ALA A 51 6.38 -2.90 -11.35
C ALA A 51 5.11 -2.49 -10.58
N LEU A 52 4.52 -1.34 -10.93
CA LEU A 52 3.26 -0.84 -10.34
C LEU A 52 2.02 -1.59 -10.87
N GLU A 53 2.02 -2.02 -12.12
CA GLU A 53 0.92 -2.76 -12.76
C GLU A 53 0.68 -4.14 -12.11
N HIS A 54 1.68 -4.71 -11.45
CA HIS A 54 1.52 -5.94 -10.66
C HIS A 54 0.87 -5.72 -9.28
N ARG A 55 0.56 -4.47 -8.90
CA ARG A 55 -0.08 -4.16 -7.62
C ARG A 55 -1.58 -4.03 -7.78
N THR A 56 -2.31 -4.68 -6.88
CA THR A 56 -3.77 -4.65 -6.79
C THR A 56 -4.25 -3.54 -5.83
N SER A 57 -3.53 -2.42 -5.70
CA SER A 57 -3.98 -1.30 -4.85
C SER A 57 -4.84 -0.35 -5.69
N THR A 58 -6.01 0.07 -5.20
CA THR A 58 -6.77 1.15 -5.87
C THR A 58 -6.17 2.52 -5.58
N VAL A 59 -5.63 2.69 -4.38
CA VAL A 59 -4.94 3.92 -3.96
C VAL A 59 -3.50 3.88 -4.46
N SER A 60 -3.08 4.94 -5.16
CA SER A 60 -1.75 5.01 -5.76
C SER A 60 -0.61 5.11 -4.75
N SER A 61 -0.84 5.75 -3.59
CA SER A 61 0.18 5.80 -2.55
C SER A 61 0.51 4.43 -1.94
N ASN A 62 -0.51 3.62 -1.67
CA ASN A 62 -0.36 2.26 -1.13
C ASN A 62 0.38 1.32 -2.11
N ALA A 63 0.29 1.56 -3.43
CA ALA A 63 1.00 0.76 -4.44
C ALA A 63 2.53 0.83 -4.32
N LEU A 64 3.07 1.89 -3.70
CA LEU A 64 4.51 2.08 -3.51
C LEU A 64 5.08 1.31 -2.30
N PHE A 65 4.22 0.65 -1.52
CA PHE A 65 4.63 -0.08 -0.33
C PHE A 65 5.68 -1.15 -0.64
N GLY A 66 6.85 -1.04 -0.02
CA GLY A 66 7.96 -1.98 -0.16
C GLY A 66 8.67 -1.96 -1.52
N MET A 67 8.35 -1.02 -2.42
CA MET A 67 8.94 -0.97 -3.77
C MET A 67 10.25 -0.20 -3.81
N ILE A 68 10.39 0.79 -2.91
CA ILE A 68 11.51 1.74 -2.93
C ILE A 68 12.31 1.59 -1.63
N PRO A 69 13.59 1.18 -1.72
CA PRO A 69 14.44 1.10 -0.53
C PRO A 69 14.54 2.46 0.16
N GLY A 70 14.27 2.54 1.45
CA GLY A 70 14.34 3.80 2.21
C GLY A 70 13.19 4.78 1.96
N LEU A 71 12.15 4.40 1.20
CA LEU A 71 10.83 4.99 1.31
C LEU A 71 10.01 4.10 2.25
N GLN A 72 9.62 4.64 3.40
CA GLN A 72 8.63 4.03 4.26
C GLN A 72 7.26 4.52 3.81
N VAL A 73 6.37 3.57 3.56
CA VAL A 73 4.98 3.82 3.18
C VAL A 73 4.14 3.26 4.32
N MET A 74 3.43 4.11 5.04
CA MET A 74 2.56 3.69 6.13
C MET A 74 1.13 3.70 5.61
N GLN A 75 0.56 2.52 5.41
CA GLN A 75 -0.82 2.36 4.96
C GLN A 75 -1.72 2.70 6.14
N ASN A 76 -2.58 3.71 5.98
CA ASN A 76 -3.49 4.12 7.03
C ASN A 76 -4.71 3.18 7.04
N ALA A 77 -4.99 2.58 8.21
CA ALA A 77 -6.12 1.66 8.37
C ALA A 77 -7.46 2.41 8.21
N GLY A 78 -8.36 1.88 7.39
CA GLY A 78 -9.70 2.46 7.17
C GLY A 78 -10.27 2.13 5.79
N ASN A 79 -11.05 3.05 5.23
CA ASN A 79 -11.69 2.90 3.93
C ASN A 79 -10.69 3.03 2.77
N GLU A 80 -10.69 2.04 1.87
CA GLU A 80 -9.86 1.93 0.65
C GLU A 80 -9.99 3.13 -0.33
N TRP A 81 -10.91 4.05 -0.07
CA TRP A 81 -11.24 5.16 -0.97
C TRP A 81 -10.67 6.52 -0.55
N ASP A 82 -10.37 6.72 0.73
CA ASP A 82 -10.00 8.04 1.28
C ASP A 82 -8.69 8.02 2.08
N ASN A 83 -8.20 6.82 2.42
CA ASN A 83 -6.95 6.67 3.17
C ASN A 83 -5.74 6.54 2.26
N GLY A 84 -5.15 7.70 1.94
CA GLY A 84 -3.81 7.80 1.42
C GLY A 84 -2.75 7.27 2.38
N ALA A 85 -1.68 6.68 1.84
CA ALA A 85 -0.52 6.27 2.64
C ALA A 85 0.30 7.49 3.05
N THR A 86 0.80 7.49 4.28
CA THR A 86 1.77 8.48 4.73
C THR A 86 3.18 8.05 4.32
N PHE A 87 3.97 8.95 3.76
CA PHE A 87 5.31 8.67 3.27
C PHE A 87 6.39 9.23 4.20
N PHE A 88 7.47 8.47 4.37
CA PHE A 88 8.70 8.96 4.99
C PHE A 88 9.92 8.53 4.17
N VAL A 89 10.78 9.48 3.82
CA VAL A 89 12.03 9.20 3.11
C VAL A 89 13.16 9.16 4.12
N ARG A 90 13.76 7.98 4.32
CA ARG A 90 14.78 7.71 5.36
C ARG A 90 14.30 7.99 6.80
N GLY A 91 13.00 7.79 7.06
CA GLY A 91 12.37 7.99 8.37
C GLY A 91 12.00 9.44 8.64
N ALA A 92 11.58 9.74 9.88
CA ALA A 92 11.21 11.09 10.30
C ALA A 92 12.46 11.93 10.59
N GLY A 93 12.79 12.87 9.69
CA GLY A 93 13.97 13.73 9.80
C GLY A 93 13.77 15.02 10.62
N THR A 94 12.53 15.45 10.84
CA THR A 94 12.22 16.68 11.60
C THR A 94 11.05 16.46 12.55
N SER A 95 10.93 17.30 13.59
CA SER A 95 9.89 17.16 14.61
C SER A 95 8.55 17.82 14.26
N SER A 96 8.50 18.66 13.21
CA SER A 96 7.31 19.47 12.89
C SER A 96 6.62 19.05 11.59
N SER A 97 7.37 18.68 10.55
CA SER A 97 6.83 18.25 9.27
C SER A 97 7.72 17.18 8.68
N THR A 98 7.22 15.96 8.58
CA THR A 98 7.97 14.78 8.18
C THR A 98 7.61 14.30 6.78
N GLU A 99 6.55 14.86 6.18
CA GLU A 99 6.07 14.48 4.85
C GLU A 99 7.03 14.96 3.76
N PRO A 100 7.35 14.11 2.77
CA PRO A 100 8.13 14.49 1.60
C PRO A 100 7.30 15.32 0.61
N LEU A 101 7.97 16.13 -0.20
CA LEU A 101 7.30 16.86 -1.27
C LEU A 101 6.94 15.91 -2.41
N ILE A 102 5.64 15.81 -2.73
CA ILE A 102 5.13 14.99 -3.84
C ILE A 102 4.90 15.88 -5.06
N LEU A 103 5.53 15.53 -6.19
CA LEU A 103 5.42 16.26 -7.44
C LEU A 103 4.90 15.34 -8.53
N VAL A 104 3.77 15.70 -9.12
CA VAL A 104 3.20 15.05 -10.30
C VAL A 104 3.50 15.93 -11.51
N ASP A 105 4.31 15.42 -12.43
CA ASP A 105 4.76 16.14 -13.64
C ASP A 105 5.36 17.53 -13.36
N GLY A 106 5.89 17.75 -12.14
CA GLY A 106 6.50 19.00 -11.71
C GLY A 106 5.61 19.92 -10.88
N PHE A 107 4.34 19.56 -10.67
CA PHE A 107 3.42 20.30 -9.79
C PHE A 107 3.15 19.54 -8.50
N GLU A 108 3.03 20.27 -7.40
CA GLU A 108 2.66 19.70 -6.10
C GLU A 108 1.21 19.22 -6.14
N ARG A 109 1.01 17.92 -5.95
CA ARG A 109 -0.30 17.27 -5.96
C ARG A 109 -0.27 15.98 -5.15
N ASN A 110 -1.39 15.65 -4.53
CA ASN A 110 -1.59 14.33 -3.93
C ASN A 110 -1.56 13.23 -5.02
N ILE A 111 -0.75 12.19 -4.79
CA ILE A 111 -0.65 11.01 -5.65
C ILE A 111 -1.97 10.22 -5.73
N ASP A 112 -2.81 10.28 -4.70
CA ASP A 112 -4.03 9.47 -4.60
C ASP A 112 -5.12 9.91 -5.57
N HIS A 113 -5.02 11.12 -6.12
CA HIS A 113 -5.91 11.61 -7.18
C HIS A 113 -5.53 11.07 -8.57
N LEU A 114 -4.47 10.26 -8.68
CA LEU A 114 -4.07 9.59 -9.91
C LEU A 114 -4.41 8.11 -9.82
N ALA A 115 -4.82 7.52 -10.93
CA ALA A 115 -4.86 6.07 -11.05
C ALA A 115 -3.44 5.51 -11.18
N VAL A 116 -3.15 4.37 -10.55
CA VAL A 116 -1.85 3.67 -10.65
C VAL A 116 -1.45 3.44 -12.11
N ARG A 117 -2.44 3.20 -12.97
CA ARG A 117 -2.26 2.89 -14.39
C ARG A 117 -1.75 4.08 -15.21
N ASP A 118 -2.02 5.31 -14.75
CA ASP A 118 -1.57 6.54 -15.40
C ASP A 118 -0.12 6.89 -15.04
N ILE A 119 0.47 6.20 -14.06
CA ILE A 119 1.84 6.43 -13.61
C ILE A 119 2.81 5.71 -14.56
N GLU A 120 3.73 6.46 -15.16
CA GLU A 120 4.83 5.95 -15.97
C GLU A 120 5.99 5.52 -15.08
N SER A 121 6.37 6.38 -14.14
CA SER A 121 7.46 6.13 -13.21
C SER A 121 7.34 6.97 -11.94
N VAL A 122 7.80 6.40 -10.82
CA VAL A 122 7.98 7.12 -9.55
C VAL A 122 9.46 7.14 -9.22
N THR A 123 10.01 8.33 -9.09
CA THR A 123 11.40 8.56 -8.69
C THR A 123 11.41 9.18 -7.31
N VAL A 124 12.11 8.56 -6.36
CA VAL A 124 12.32 9.14 -5.02
C VAL A 124 13.74 9.66 -4.92
N LEU A 125 13.84 10.95 -4.65
CA LEU A 125 15.08 11.68 -4.41
C LEU A 125 15.35 11.71 -2.91
N LYS A 126 16.51 11.21 -2.48
CA LYS A 126 16.82 10.98 -1.05
C LYS A 126 18.06 11.75 -0.58
N ASP A 127 18.81 12.34 -1.50
CA ASP A 127 20.13 12.89 -1.24
C ASP A 127 20.18 14.41 -1.43
N ALA A 128 20.99 15.10 -0.63
CA ALA A 128 21.07 16.55 -0.58
C ALA A 128 21.31 17.19 -1.95
N ALA A 129 22.18 16.62 -2.79
CA ALA A 129 22.46 17.14 -4.12
C ALA A 129 21.22 17.11 -5.04
N SER A 130 20.38 16.08 -4.92
CA SER A 130 19.11 15.98 -5.65
C SER A 130 18.00 16.86 -5.07
N LEU A 131 18.02 17.08 -3.76
CA LEU A 131 17.01 17.88 -3.05
C LEU A 131 17.27 19.39 -3.16
N ALA A 132 18.51 19.81 -3.40
CA ALA A 132 18.89 21.21 -3.59
C ALA A 132 18.05 21.92 -4.66
N LEU A 133 17.58 21.21 -5.69
CA LEU A 133 16.71 21.73 -6.75
C LEU A 133 15.34 22.24 -6.23
N TYR A 134 14.91 21.71 -5.08
CA TYR A 134 13.61 21.94 -4.46
C TYR A 134 13.68 22.79 -3.20
N GLY A 135 14.90 23.13 -2.75
CA GLY A 135 15.14 23.97 -1.57
C GLY A 135 14.59 23.37 -0.28
N ILE A 136 14.15 24.24 0.64
CA ILE A 136 13.70 23.86 2.00
C ILE A 136 12.53 22.87 1.96
N ARG A 137 11.62 23.01 0.99
CA ARG A 137 10.45 22.11 0.85
C ARG A 137 10.85 20.67 0.49
N GLY A 138 12.03 20.49 -0.11
CA GLY A 138 12.59 19.17 -0.40
C GLY A 138 13.42 18.56 0.75
N ALA A 139 13.53 19.22 1.91
CA ALA A 139 14.41 18.75 2.99
C ALA A 139 14.07 17.33 3.49
N ASN A 140 12.79 16.96 3.47
CA ASN A 140 12.29 15.64 3.88
C ASN A 140 12.30 14.59 2.75
N GLY A 141 12.91 14.92 1.59
CA GLY A 141 12.85 14.10 0.39
C GLY A 141 11.81 14.60 -0.61
N VAL A 142 11.96 14.16 -1.87
CA VAL A 142 11.05 14.50 -2.96
C VAL A 142 10.64 13.23 -3.69
N ILE A 143 9.33 13.05 -3.88
CA ILE A 143 8.74 11.98 -4.67
C ILE A 143 8.28 12.60 -5.99
N TYR A 144 9.02 12.34 -7.05
CA TYR A 144 8.70 12.79 -8.40
C TYR A 144 7.97 11.69 -9.17
N ILE A 145 6.74 11.97 -9.57
CA ILE A 145 5.85 11.08 -10.30
C ILE A 145 5.73 11.64 -11.72
N LYS A 146 5.98 10.77 -12.69
CA LYS A 146 5.78 11.06 -14.11
C LYS A 146 4.56 10.28 -14.61
N THR A 147 3.64 10.96 -15.26
CA THR A 147 2.47 10.32 -15.87
C THR A 147 2.75 9.83 -17.29
N LYS A 148 2.04 8.79 -17.71
CA LYS A 148 2.09 8.27 -19.09
C LYS A 148 1.59 9.35 -20.05
N ARG A 149 2.37 9.61 -21.10
CA ARG A 149 2.01 10.57 -22.16
C ARG A 149 1.81 9.86 -23.50
N GLY A 150 0.92 10.40 -24.31
CA GLY A 150 0.71 9.91 -25.67
C GLY A 150 1.96 10.12 -26.53
N HIS A 151 2.29 9.13 -27.34
CA HIS A 151 3.34 9.22 -28.36
C HIS A 151 2.73 9.25 -29.77
N ILE A 152 3.41 9.90 -30.71
CA ILE A 152 3.01 9.90 -32.12
C ILE A 152 3.12 8.46 -32.65
N GLY A 153 2.02 7.91 -33.14
CA GLY A 153 1.99 6.53 -33.63
C GLY A 153 0.57 6.01 -33.84
N LYS A 154 0.47 4.69 -34.04
CA LYS A 154 -0.83 4.02 -34.15
C LYS A 154 -1.56 4.10 -32.80
N PRO A 155 -2.90 4.29 -32.79
CA PRO A 155 -3.66 4.28 -31.56
C PRO A 155 -3.56 2.90 -30.91
N VAL A 156 -3.18 2.88 -29.63
CA VAL A 156 -3.18 1.68 -28.79
C VAL A 156 -4.30 1.85 -27.79
N ILE A 157 -5.25 0.91 -27.79
CA ILE A 157 -6.38 0.90 -26.86
C ILE A 157 -6.19 -0.29 -25.94
N THR A 158 -6.10 -0.03 -24.64
CA THR A 158 -6.03 -1.04 -23.59
C THR A 158 -7.31 -1.02 -22.77
N PHE A 159 -7.84 -2.20 -22.44
CA PHE A 159 -9.01 -2.36 -21.59
C PHE A 159 -8.66 -3.30 -20.45
N ASP A 160 -8.90 -2.83 -19.23
CA ASP A 160 -8.57 -3.54 -18.00
C ASP A 160 -9.80 -3.64 -17.10
N TYR A 161 -10.07 -4.85 -16.60
CA TYR A 161 -11.15 -5.11 -15.66
C TYR A 161 -10.57 -5.78 -14.41
N GLU A 162 -10.95 -5.27 -13.24
CA GLU A 162 -10.45 -5.73 -11.96
C GLU A 162 -11.62 -5.87 -10.97
N PHE A 163 -11.71 -7.02 -10.31
CA PHE A 163 -12.74 -7.31 -9.32
C PHE A 163 -12.05 -7.65 -7.98
N LYS A 164 -12.41 -6.92 -6.92
CA LYS A 164 -11.85 -7.10 -5.57
C LYS A 164 -12.96 -7.43 -4.59
N MET A 165 -12.70 -8.38 -3.72
CA MET A 165 -13.54 -8.71 -2.58
C MET A 165 -12.67 -8.71 -1.33
N GLY A 166 -12.99 -7.84 -0.36
CA GLY A 166 -12.27 -7.73 0.90
C GLY A 166 -13.03 -8.42 2.03
N THR A 167 -12.33 -9.22 2.82
CA THR A 167 -12.83 -9.76 4.09
C THR A 167 -11.99 -9.21 5.25
N PRO A 168 -12.57 -8.92 6.43
CA PRO A 168 -11.80 -8.49 7.58
C PRO A 168 -10.74 -9.54 7.96
N ILE A 169 -9.45 -9.14 7.97
CA ILE A 169 -8.32 -10.04 8.27
C ILE A 169 -8.11 -10.17 9.78
N TYR A 170 -8.30 -9.06 10.51
CA TYR A 170 -8.18 -9.02 11.96
C TYR A 170 -9.57 -8.97 12.58
N LYS A 171 -9.98 -10.07 13.19
CA LYS A 171 -11.14 -10.10 14.08
C LYS A 171 -10.61 -10.26 15.50
N PRO A 172 -10.98 -9.39 16.44
CA PRO A 172 -10.61 -9.60 17.84
C PRO A 172 -11.18 -10.95 18.30
N GLU A 173 -10.37 -11.73 19.00
CA GLU A 173 -10.83 -12.95 19.66
C GLU A 173 -11.53 -12.55 20.94
N PHE A 174 -12.85 -12.69 20.98
CA PHE A 174 -13.64 -12.48 22.18
C PHE A 174 -13.57 -13.71 23.08
N VAL A 175 -13.42 -13.47 24.38
CA VAL A 175 -13.59 -14.52 25.39
C VAL A 175 -15.05 -14.93 25.47
N ASP A 176 -15.32 -16.15 25.94
CA ASP A 176 -16.68 -16.60 26.17
C ASP A 176 -17.37 -15.78 27.28
N GLY A 177 -18.69 -15.68 27.18
CA GLY A 177 -19.50 -14.91 28.14
C GLY A 177 -19.30 -15.32 29.61
N TYR A 178 -19.02 -16.60 29.87
CA TYR A 178 -18.73 -17.07 31.23
C TYR A 178 -17.37 -16.56 31.73
N THR A 179 -16.31 -16.69 30.93
CA THR A 179 -14.99 -16.14 31.28
C THR A 179 -15.03 -14.62 31.46
N TYR A 180 -15.79 -13.90 30.61
CA TYR A 180 -16.01 -12.47 30.77
C TYR A 180 -16.66 -12.13 32.12
N ALA A 181 -17.78 -12.78 32.45
CA ALA A 181 -18.51 -12.54 33.69
C ALA A 181 -17.69 -12.91 34.93
N GLN A 182 -16.90 -13.99 34.85
CA GLN A 182 -15.98 -14.38 35.92
C GLN A 182 -14.87 -13.34 36.11
N ALA A 183 -14.26 -12.83 35.03
CA ALA A 183 -13.21 -11.82 35.10
C ALA A 183 -13.72 -10.49 35.71
N ILE A 184 -14.95 -10.08 35.39
CA ILE A 184 -15.58 -8.90 36.00
C ILE A 184 -15.78 -9.10 37.50
N ASN A 185 -16.26 -10.27 37.92
CA ASN A 185 -16.43 -10.58 39.34
C ASN A 185 -15.09 -10.62 40.09
N GLU A 186 -14.04 -11.16 39.46
CA GLU A 186 -12.69 -11.14 40.01
C GLU A 186 -12.17 -9.70 40.18
N GLY A 187 -12.38 -8.84 39.20
CA GLY A 187 -12.06 -7.41 39.29
C GLY A 187 -12.81 -6.70 40.42
N MET A 188 -14.13 -6.87 40.50
CA MET A 188 -14.96 -6.28 41.57
C MET A 188 -14.50 -6.74 42.95
N LYS A 189 -14.15 -8.01 43.09
CA LYS A 189 -13.62 -8.57 44.34
C LYS A 189 -12.27 -7.94 44.72
N ASN A 190 -11.39 -7.72 43.74
CA ASN A 190 -10.10 -7.05 43.96
C ASN A 190 -10.28 -5.58 44.38
N ASP A 191 -11.32 -4.92 43.88
CA ASP A 191 -11.70 -3.56 44.25
C ASP A 191 -12.51 -3.47 45.57
N GLY A 192 -12.78 -4.61 46.21
CA GLY A 192 -13.56 -4.69 47.46
C GLY A 192 -15.07 -4.44 47.29
N LEU A 193 -15.56 -4.46 46.05
CA LEU A 193 -16.97 -4.29 45.69
C LEU A 193 -17.69 -5.64 45.68
N ALA A 194 -19.03 -5.58 45.75
CA ALA A 194 -19.85 -6.76 45.57
C ALA A 194 -19.77 -7.26 44.11
N PRO A 195 -19.78 -8.59 43.88
CA PRO A 195 -19.74 -9.14 42.53
C PRO A 195 -20.97 -8.70 41.73
N LEU A 196 -20.75 -8.35 40.45
CA LEU A 196 -21.82 -7.89 39.55
C LEU A 196 -22.73 -9.05 39.11
N TYR A 197 -22.13 -10.22 38.85
CA TYR A 197 -22.86 -11.42 38.44
C TYR A 197 -22.99 -12.40 39.61
N SER A 198 -24.20 -12.85 39.89
CA SER A 198 -24.45 -13.90 40.88
C SER A 198 -24.02 -15.28 40.35
N GLN A 199 -23.80 -16.24 41.25
CA GLN A 199 -23.43 -17.61 40.86
C GLN A 199 -24.44 -18.24 39.91
N ARG A 200 -25.74 -17.94 40.09
CA ARG A 200 -26.82 -18.41 39.22
C ARG A 200 -26.68 -17.86 37.79
N GLU A 201 -26.19 -16.63 37.65
CA GLU A 201 -25.99 -15.98 36.35
C GLU A 201 -24.74 -16.51 35.66
N LEU A 202 -23.66 -16.76 36.41
CA LEU A 202 -22.49 -17.48 35.92
C LEU A 202 -22.87 -18.89 35.41
N ASP A 203 -23.68 -19.63 36.16
CA ASP A 203 -24.15 -20.94 35.73
C ASP A 203 -25.09 -20.84 34.51
N ALA A 204 -25.85 -19.74 34.38
CA ALA A 204 -26.66 -19.48 33.19
C ALA A 204 -25.81 -19.19 31.94
N PHE A 205 -24.70 -18.46 32.08
CA PHE A 205 -23.70 -18.28 31.01
C PHE A 205 -23.04 -19.61 30.62
N ARG A 206 -22.74 -20.47 31.59
CA ARG A 206 -22.09 -21.77 31.37
C ARG A 206 -23.01 -22.78 30.69
N ASN A 207 -24.26 -22.85 31.14
CA ASN A 207 -25.24 -23.84 30.69
C ASN A 207 -26.08 -23.36 29.49
N GLN A 208 -25.94 -22.09 29.09
CA GLN A 208 -26.71 -21.47 28.01
C GLN A 208 -28.23 -21.60 28.19
N THR A 209 -28.70 -21.66 29.44
CA THR A 209 -30.12 -21.89 29.75
C THR A 209 -31.03 -20.74 29.30
N TYR A 210 -30.49 -19.51 29.23
CA TYR A 210 -31.19 -18.32 28.75
C TYR A 210 -30.34 -17.57 27.72
N PRO A 211 -30.27 -18.05 26.47
CA PRO A 211 -29.44 -17.46 25.43
C PRO A 211 -29.80 -16.01 25.08
N GLU A 212 -31.05 -15.59 25.31
CA GLU A 212 -31.49 -14.21 25.04
C GLU A 212 -31.03 -13.21 26.10
N PHE A 213 -30.89 -13.64 27.36
CA PHE A 213 -30.50 -12.77 28.48
C PHE A 213 -29.01 -12.88 28.82
N TYR A 214 -28.39 -14.04 28.58
CA TYR A 214 -26.97 -14.32 28.81
C TYR A 214 -26.32 -14.92 27.55
N PRO A 215 -26.27 -14.17 26.43
CA PRO A 215 -25.70 -14.66 25.19
C PRO A 215 -24.17 -14.78 25.27
N ASN A 216 -23.62 -15.78 24.60
CA ASN A 216 -22.20 -15.83 24.28
C ASN A 216 -21.99 -15.19 22.90
N VAL A 217 -21.51 -13.95 22.88
CA VAL A 217 -21.39 -13.14 21.66
C VAL A 217 -19.95 -13.19 21.16
N ASN A 218 -19.75 -13.69 19.95
CA ASN A 218 -18.42 -13.90 19.34
C ASN A 218 -18.28 -13.26 17.95
N TRP A 219 -19.12 -12.27 17.64
CA TRP A 219 -19.21 -11.62 16.34
C TRP A 219 -18.95 -10.12 16.41
#